data_AF-A0A4S8ZZT1-F1
#
_entry.id   AF-A0A4S8ZZT1-F1
#
_cell.length_a   1.000
_cell.length_b   1.000
_cell.length_c   1.000
_cell.angle_alpha   90.00
_cell.angle_beta   90.00
_cell.angle_gamma   90.00
#
_symmetry.space_group_name_H-M   'P 1'
#
loop_
_entity.id
_entity.type
_entity.pdbx_description
1 polymer ?
#
loop_
_entity_poly.entity_id
_entity_poly.type
_entity_poly.pdbx_seq_one_letter_code
_entity_poly.pdbx_strand_id
1 'polypeptide(L)'
;MFLCTAALYAGIAPIVRAPSKDPRYVSRILHGGALGVIVPHIRSVQDAKDLIGSRSSTNGLPHFRYRSIPAKVANPVINEGTLVIPMIETLEVLELVEEIAAVEGMGIPSDYDNSRLTEAYETIIAVCKKAGIWVGVRGLHSCLDLVQKFCEMGADWMMAATDGPLSLAGATARAKDVAVLNYKVVKSRQIDETDVGNKA
;
A
#
# COMPACT_ATOMS: atom_id res chain seq x y z
N MET A 1 -2.90 -14.71 -6.06
CA MET A 1 -2.40 -16.05 -5.71
C MET A 1 -0.91 -16.21 -6.00
N PHE A 2 -0.46 -16.28 -7.27
CA PHE A 2 0.97 -16.47 -7.59
C PHE A 2 1.90 -15.42 -6.95
N LEU A 3 1.57 -14.12 -7.04
CA LEU A 3 2.38 -13.06 -6.39
C LEU A 3 2.48 -13.22 -4.87
N CYS A 4 1.39 -13.61 -4.20
CA CYS A 4 1.40 -13.86 -2.75
C CYS A 4 2.30 -15.05 -2.40
N THR A 5 2.25 -16.11 -3.21
CA THR A 5 3.13 -17.28 -3.05
C THR A 5 4.60 -16.88 -3.26
N ALA A 6 4.91 -16.14 -4.32
CA ALA A 6 6.27 -15.64 -4.57
C ALA A 6 6.80 -14.78 -3.41
N ALA A 7 5.97 -13.87 -2.87
CA ALA A 7 6.32 -13.06 -1.70
C ALA A 7 6.62 -13.93 -0.47
N LEU A 8 5.76 -14.91 -0.15
CA LEU A 8 5.98 -15.85 0.97
C LEU A 8 7.30 -16.63 0.82
N TYR A 9 7.65 -17.08 -0.38
CA TYR A 9 8.93 -17.76 -0.64
C TYR A 9 10.14 -16.81 -0.59
N ALA A 10 9.95 -15.51 -0.87
CA ALA A 10 10.96 -14.47 -0.74
C ALA A 10 11.09 -13.90 0.70
N GLY A 11 10.29 -14.38 1.67
CA GLY A 11 10.26 -13.85 3.04
C GLY A 11 9.56 -12.49 3.18
N ILE A 12 8.82 -12.06 2.16
CA ILE A 12 8.07 -10.80 2.14
C ILE A 12 6.62 -11.10 2.53
N ALA A 13 6.04 -10.36 3.47
CA ALA A 13 4.65 -10.54 3.87
C ALA A 13 3.68 -9.94 2.82
N PRO A 14 2.86 -10.75 2.11
CA PRO A 14 1.94 -10.22 1.10
C PRO A 14 0.69 -9.61 1.74
N ILE A 15 0.53 -8.30 1.60
CA ILE A 15 -0.69 -7.56 1.95
C ILE A 15 -1.42 -7.18 0.66
N VAL A 16 -2.73 -7.41 0.58
CA VAL A 16 -3.52 -7.25 -0.66
C VAL A 16 -4.73 -6.36 -0.40
N ARG A 17 -4.95 -5.33 -1.24
CA ARG A 17 -6.19 -4.53 -1.19
C ARG A 17 -7.33 -5.30 -1.87
N ALA A 18 -8.45 -5.46 -1.17
CA ALA A 18 -9.69 -5.97 -1.74
C ALA A 18 -10.36 -4.90 -2.64
N PRO A 19 -11.08 -5.30 -3.71
CA PRO A 19 -11.83 -4.35 -4.53
C PRO A 19 -13.09 -3.80 -3.84
N SER A 20 -13.61 -4.50 -2.82
CA SER A 20 -14.72 -4.05 -1.98
C SER A 20 -14.71 -4.81 -0.65
N LYS A 21 -15.58 -4.40 0.30
CA LYS A 21 -15.84 -5.10 1.58
C LYS A 21 -16.62 -6.42 1.47
N ASP A 22 -16.85 -6.95 0.28
CA ASP A 22 -17.55 -8.23 0.10
C ASP A 22 -16.70 -9.40 0.68
N PRO A 23 -17.25 -10.20 1.63
CA PRO A 23 -16.58 -11.37 2.21
C PRO A 23 -15.98 -12.34 1.20
N ARG A 24 -16.57 -12.44 0.00
CA ARG A 24 -16.11 -13.33 -1.08
C ARG A 24 -14.76 -12.91 -1.65
N TYR A 25 -14.44 -11.62 -1.67
CA TYR A 25 -13.11 -11.15 -2.05
C TYR A 25 -12.10 -11.39 -0.93
N VAL A 26 -12.48 -11.07 0.32
CA VAL A 26 -11.61 -11.24 1.50
C VAL A 26 -11.20 -12.71 1.67
N SER A 27 -12.15 -13.65 1.68
CA SER A 27 -11.84 -15.09 1.76
C SER A 27 -10.94 -15.55 0.61
N ARG A 28 -11.19 -15.15 -0.66
CA ARG A 28 -10.34 -15.52 -1.81
C ARG A 28 -8.93 -14.96 -1.72
N ILE A 29 -8.76 -13.74 -1.22
CA ILE A 29 -7.47 -13.08 -1.04
C ILE A 29 -6.65 -13.83 0.02
N LEU A 30 -7.26 -14.12 1.17
CA LEU A 30 -6.62 -14.87 2.26
C LEU A 30 -6.29 -16.30 1.84
N HIS A 31 -7.21 -17.01 1.17
CA HIS A 31 -6.92 -18.35 0.61
C HIS A 31 -5.83 -18.32 -0.47
N GLY A 32 -5.72 -17.21 -1.19
CA GLY A 32 -4.71 -16.97 -2.21
C GLY A 32 -3.29 -16.75 -1.69
N GLY A 33 -3.05 -16.82 -0.37
CA GLY A 33 -1.73 -16.69 0.25
C GLY A 33 -1.42 -15.33 0.87
N ALA A 34 -2.39 -14.42 0.98
CA ALA A 34 -2.19 -13.15 1.65
C ALA A 34 -2.00 -13.33 3.17
N LEU A 35 -1.07 -12.58 3.77
CA LEU A 35 -0.94 -12.43 5.23
C LEU A 35 -1.67 -11.20 5.76
N GLY A 36 -1.99 -10.23 4.88
CA GLY A 36 -2.85 -9.11 5.23
C GLY A 36 -3.85 -8.76 4.14
N VAL A 37 -4.99 -8.22 4.53
CA VAL A 37 -6.01 -7.69 3.61
C VAL A 37 -6.37 -6.25 3.97
N ILE A 38 -6.30 -5.35 2.99
CA ILE A 38 -6.75 -3.95 3.12
C ILE A 38 -8.13 -3.82 2.49
N VAL A 39 -9.13 -3.39 3.25
CA VAL A 39 -10.54 -3.43 2.79
C VAL A 39 -11.12 -2.01 2.66
N PRO A 40 -11.44 -1.52 1.44
CA PRO A 40 -12.01 -0.19 1.20
C PRO A 40 -13.47 -0.08 1.67
N HIS A 41 -13.93 1.17 1.84
CA HIS A 41 -15.34 1.54 2.03
C HIS A 41 -16.01 0.95 3.28
N ILE A 42 -15.28 0.90 4.39
CA ILE A 42 -15.82 0.62 5.72
C ILE A 42 -16.56 1.86 6.20
N ARG A 43 -17.80 1.69 6.68
CA ARG A 43 -18.71 2.79 7.07
C ARG A 43 -19.38 2.62 8.43
N SER A 44 -19.13 1.51 9.13
CA SER A 44 -19.80 1.19 10.39
C SER A 44 -19.04 0.17 11.24
N VAL A 45 -19.37 0.08 12.53
CA VAL A 45 -18.80 -0.92 13.45
C VAL A 45 -19.11 -2.33 12.93
N GLN A 46 -20.29 -2.50 12.36
CA GLN A 46 -20.75 -3.78 11.85
C GLN A 46 -19.94 -4.21 10.62
N ASP A 47 -19.62 -3.30 9.70
CA ASP A 47 -18.72 -3.60 8.57
C ASP A 47 -17.39 -4.17 9.06
N ALA A 48 -16.76 -3.52 10.05
CA ALA A 48 -15.49 -3.98 10.61
C ALA A 48 -15.61 -5.35 11.31
N LYS A 49 -16.69 -5.58 12.07
CA LYS A 49 -16.98 -6.88 12.72
C LYS A 49 -17.22 -8.00 11.69
N ASP A 50 -17.95 -7.71 10.62
CA ASP A 50 -18.25 -8.67 9.56
C ASP A 50 -16.98 -9.13 8.82
N LEU A 51 -15.95 -8.27 8.69
CA LEU A 51 -14.65 -8.67 8.15
C LEU A 51 -13.96 -9.73 9.00
N ILE A 52 -13.98 -9.58 10.32
CA ILE A 52 -13.32 -10.52 11.26
C ILE A 52 -14.00 -11.91 11.17
N GLY A 53 -15.31 -11.95 10.98
CA GLY A 53 -16.08 -13.19 10.74
C GLY A 53 -15.98 -13.77 9.32
N SER A 54 -15.50 -13.00 8.34
CA SER A 54 -15.57 -13.36 6.91
C SER A 54 -14.65 -14.50 6.44
N ARG A 55 -13.76 -15.01 7.31
CA ARG A 55 -12.74 -15.99 6.94
C ARG A 55 -13.29 -17.42 6.98
N SER A 56 -13.40 -18.02 5.80
CA SER A 56 -13.67 -19.46 5.66
C SER A 56 -12.42 -20.32 5.89
N SER A 57 -12.62 -21.52 6.47
CA SER A 57 -11.57 -22.52 6.70
C SER A 57 -11.30 -23.34 5.44
N THR A 58 -10.03 -23.48 5.03
CA THR A 58 -9.63 -24.36 3.92
C THR A 58 -8.27 -25.00 4.19
N ASN A 59 -8.00 -26.16 3.59
CA ASN A 59 -6.75 -26.91 3.74
C ASN A 59 -5.82 -26.66 2.53
N GLY A 60 -4.54 -27.03 2.66
CA GLY A 60 -3.55 -26.87 1.57
C GLY A 60 -3.23 -25.41 1.26
N LEU A 61 -3.22 -24.54 2.28
CA LEU A 61 -2.96 -23.11 2.10
C LEU A 61 -1.50 -22.82 1.71
N PRO A 62 -1.24 -21.77 0.90
CA PRO A 62 0.12 -21.37 0.51
C PRO A 62 1.03 -21.08 1.71
N HIS A 63 0.46 -20.55 2.80
CA HIS A 63 1.11 -20.30 4.10
C HIS A 63 1.85 -21.52 4.65
N PHE A 64 1.29 -22.72 4.44
CA PHE A 64 1.87 -23.99 4.88
C PHE A 64 2.64 -24.72 3.77
N ARG A 65 3.00 -24.01 2.70
CA ARG A 65 3.61 -24.58 1.48
C ARG A 65 2.77 -25.74 0.92
N TYR A 66 1.45 -25.58 0.93
CA TYR A 66 0.46 -26.57 0.48
C TYR A 66 0.46 -27.90 1.25
N ARG A 67 1.12 -27.99 2.41
CA ARG A 67 1.04 -29.16 3.29
C ARG A 67 -0.39 -29.31 3.82
N SER A 68 -0.87 -30.56 3.88
CA SER A 68 -2.11 -30.88 4.59
C SER A 68 -1.84 -30.81 6.10
N ILE A 69 -2.51 -29.90 6.80
CA ILE A 69 -2.40 -29.72 8.24
C ILE A 69 -3.81 -29.81 8.85
N PRO A 70 -4.03 -30.55 9.95
CA PRO A 70 -5.34 -30.62 10.60
C PRO A 70 -5.87 -29.22 10.93
N ALA A 71 -7.13 -28.94 10.55
CA ALA A 71 -7.74 -27.62 10.71
C ALA A 71 -7.68 -27.08 12.16
N LYS A 72 -7.75 -27.96 13.16
CA LYS A 72 -7.60 -27.60 14.59
C LYS A 72 -6.23 -26.99 14.95
N VAL A 73 -5.18 -27.30 14.18
CA VAL A 73 -3.82 -26.75 14.34
C VAL A 73 -3.59 -25.59 13.38
N ALA A 74 -4.05 -25.73 12.14
CA ALA A 74 -3.91 -24.72 11.10
C ALA A 74 -4.64 -23.41 11.43
N ASN A 75 -5.93 -23.48 11.82
CA ASN A 75 -6.79 -22.31 11.90
C ASN A 75 -6.35 -21.29 12.97
N PRO A 76 -5.97 -21.68 14.20
CA PRO A 76 -5.46 -20.73 15.20
C PRO A 76 -4.23 -19.97 14.68
N VAL A 77 -3.24 -20.69 14.16
CA VAL A 77 -1.95 -20.11 13.71
C VAL A 77 -2.15 -19.09 12.60
N ILE A 78 -2.99 -19.36 11.59
CA ILE A 78 -3.17 -18.37 10.52
C ILE A 78 -4.13 -17.25 10.97
N ASN A 79 -5.07 -17.48 11.90
CA ASN A 79 -5.91 -16.41 12.41
C ASN A 79 -5.10 -15.39 13.22
N GLU A 80 -4.20 -15.86 14.08
CA GLU A 80 -3.21 -15.04 14.77
C GLU A 80 -2.26 -14.33 13.79
N GLY A 81 -1.79 -15.04 12.75
CA GLY A 81 -0.90 -14.49 11.73
C GLY A 81 -1.57 -13.73 10.57
N THR A 82 -2.83 -13.29 10.68
CA THR A 82 -3.53 -12.54 9.61
C THR A 82 -3.89 -11.12 10.03
N LEU A 83 -3.44 -10.14 9.26
CA LEU A 83 -3.80 -8.73 9.43
C LEU A 83 -5.07 -8.39 8.65
N VAL A 84 -6.07 -7.81 9.32
CA VAL A 84 -7.23 -7.19 8.68
C VAL A 84 -7.10 -5.69 8.86
N ILE A 85 -7.01 -4.96 7.75
CA ILE A 85 -6.76 -3.52 7.72
C ILE A 85 -8.02 -2.86 7.13
N PRO A 86 -9.01 -2.49 7.98
CA PRO A 86 -10.14 -1.70 7.51
C PRO A 86 -9.63 -0.35 6.99
N MET A 87 -10.12 0.07 5.84
CA MET A 87 -9.74 1.37 5.30
C MET A 87 -10.57 2.48 5.93
N ILE A 88 -9.80 3.47 6.36
CA ILE A 88 -10.21 4.74 6.89
C ILE A 88 -10.47 5.65 5.69
N GLU A 89 -11.74 5.70 5.28
CA GLU A 89 -12.20 6.43 4.09
C GLU A 89 -13.54 7.17 4.31
N THR A 90 -14.23 7.09 5.47
CA THR A 90 -15.57 7.65 5.90
C THR A 90 -15.62 8.88 6.86
N LEU A 91 -16.21 10.07 6.54
CA LEU A 91 -16.27 11.21 7.50
C LEU A 91 -17.20 10.86 8.66
N GLU A 92 -18.29 10.16 8.34
CA GLU A 92 -19.19 9.52 9.30
C GLU A 92 -18.46 8.47 10.16
N VAL A 93 -17.33 7.94 9.69
CA VAL A 93 -16.49 7.01 10.45
C VAL A 93 -15.50 7.77 11.35
N LEU A 94 -15.26 9.07 11.16
CA LEU A 94 -14.51 9.92 12.12
C LEU A 94 -15.28 10.03 13.45
N GLU A 95 -16.60 10.21 13.40
CA GLU A 95 -17.45 10.25 14.61
C GLU A 95 -17.51 8.88 15.30
N LEU A 96 -17.41 7.80 14.53
CA LEU A 96 -17.31 6.43 15.03
C LEU A 96 -15.86 6.02 15.40
N VAL A 97 -14.87 6.94 15.40
CA VAL A 97 -13.46 6.59 15.71
C VAL A 97 -13.32 5.98 17.09
N GLU A 98 -14.02 6.53 18.08
CA GLU A 98 -13.97 6.05 19.46
C GLU A 98 -14.52 4.61 19.61
N GLU A 99 -15.25 4.11 18.60
CA GLU A 99 -15.75 2.73 18.53
C GLU A 99 -15.09 1.85 17.42
N ILE A 100 -14.32 2.41 16.47
CA ILE A 100 -13.80 1.70 15.27
C ILE A 100 -12.47 2.21 14.69
N ALA A 101 -12.41 3.51 14.39
CA ALA A 101 -11.60 4.16 13.33
C ALA A 101 -12.02 3.87 11.85
N ALA A 102 -12.08 4.83 10.89
CA ALA A 102 -12.06 6.30 10.92
C ALA A 102 -12.35 6.99 9.54
N VAL A 103 -12.33 8.34 9.57
CA VAL A 103 -12.13 9.41 8.54
C VAL A 103 -12.29 9.15 7.03
N GLU A 104 -13.10 10.01 6.37
CA GLU A 104 -13.00 10.46 4.97
C GLU A 104 -12.46 11.87 4.97
N GLY A 105 -11.78 12.23 3.89
CA GLY A 105 -11.25 13.58 3.73
C GLY A 105 -10.32 13.72 2.54
N MET A 106 -10.38 12.78 1.59
CA MET A 106 -9.46 12.68 0.44
C MET A 106 -10.22 12.51 -0.88
N GLY A 107 -11.45 13.03 -0.93
CA GLY A 107 -12.21 13.26 -2.16
C GLY A 107 -11.76 14.50 -2.94
N ILE A 108 -10.77 15.24 -2.43
CA ILE A 108 -10.06 16.30 -3.17
C ILE A 108 -8.68 15.74 -3.56
N PRO A 109 -8.47 15.35 -4.82
CA PRO A 109 -7.14 14.97 -5.27
C PRO A 109 -6.18 16.17 -5.15
N SER A 110 -5.12 16.01 -4.34
CA SER A 110 -3.96 16.93 -4.23
C SER A 110 -4.07 18.13 -3.28
N ASP A 111 -5.09 18.26 -2.43
CA ASP A 111 -5.12 19.30 -1.36
C ASP A 111 -4.54 18.77 -0.04
N TYR A 112 -3.22 18.52 -0.03
CA TYR A 112 -2.51 17.96 1.13
C TYR A 112 -2.24 18.98 2.26
N ASP A 113 -2.33 20.28 1.97
CA ASP A 113 -2.08 21.37 2.91
C ASP A 113 -3.29 21.69 3.81
N ASN A 114 -4.40 20.98 3.62
CA ASN A 114 -5.63 21.16 4.37
C ASN A 114 -5.46 20.75 5.85
N SER A 115 -5.72 21.66 6.80
CA SER A 115 -5.57 21.39 8.24
C SER A 115 -6.40 20.19 8.70
N ARG A 116 -7.59 20.00 8.11
CA ARG A 116 -8.49 18.87 8.40
C ARG A 116 -7.86 17.51 8.15
N LEU A 117 -6.94 17.41 7.18
CA LEU A 117 -6.20 16.17 6.92
C LEU A 117 -5.26 15.84 8.08
N THR A 118 -4.57 16.85 8.61
CA THR A 118 -3.72 16.70 9.80
C THR A 118 -4.55 16.32 11.02
N GLU A 119 -5.61 17.08 11.32
CA GLU A 119 -6.49 16.88 12.49
C GLU A 119 -7.11 15.46 12.50
N ALA A 120 -7.48 14.97 11.31
CA ALA A 120 -7.89 13.60 11.08
C ALA A 120 -6.82 12.58 11.49
N TYR A 121 -5.62 12.64 10.90
CA TYR A 121 -4.54 11.71 11.22
C TYR A 121 -4.14 11.76 12.71
N GLU A 122 -4.12 12.96 13.31
CA GLU A 122 -3.89 13.16 14.76
C GLU A 122 -4.91 12.38 15.60
N THR A 123 -6.20 12.51 15.28
CA THR A 123 -7.29 11.81 15.99
C THR A 123 -7.18 10.29 15.86
N ILE A 124 -6.92 9.79 14.64
CA ILE A 124 -6.80 8.35 14.38
C ILE A 124 -5.63 7.75 15.14
N ILE A 125 -4.44 8.35 14.99
CA ILE A 125 -3.21 7.84 15.59
C ILE A 125 -3.34 7.84 17.12
N ALA A 126 -3.94 8.87 17.71
CA ALA A 126 -4.21 8.93 19.14
C ALA A 126 -5.13 7.78 19.62
N VAL A 127 -6.24 7.51 18.92
CA VAL A 127 -7.19 6.46 19.32
C VAL A 127 -6.63 5.06 19.09
N CYS A 128 -6.01 4.79 17.95
CA CYS A 128 -5.35 3.51 17.68
C CYS A 128 -4.26 3.22 18.74
N LYS A 129 -3.42 4.21 19.07
CA LYS A 129 -2.38 4.11 20.10
C LYS A 129 -2.96 3.87 21.50
N LYS A 130 -4.07 4.53 21.86
CA LYS A 130 -4.80 4.30 23.12
C LYS A 130 -5.40 2.88 23.19
N ALA A 131 -5.85 2.34 22.06
CA ALA A 131 -6.39 0.98 21.94
C ALA A 131 -5.32 -0.12 21.81
N GLY A 132 -4.05 0.24 21.59
CA GLY A 132 -2.97 -0.72 21.30
C GLY A 132 -3.07 -1.37 19.91
N ILE A 133 -3.73 -0.70 18.96
CA ILE A 133 -3.96 -1.17 17.59
C ILE A 133 -2.97 -0.45 16.65
N TRP A 134 -2.35 -1.19 15.73
CA TRP A 134 -1.45 -0.59 14.74
C TRP A 134 -2.19 0.26 13.70
N VAL A 135 -1.62 1.43 13.38
CA VAL A 135 -2.16 2.39 12.41
C VAL A 135 -1.19 2.61 11.26
N GLY A 136 -1.74 2.83 10.06
CA GLY A 136 -0.95 2.93 8.83
C GLY A 136 -1.26 4.16 7.99
N VAL A 137 -0.22 4.75 7.40
CA VAL A 137 -0.35 5.89 6.47
C VAL A 137 -0.25 5.40 5.02
N ARG A 138 -1.26 5.71 4.20
CA ARG A 138 -1.30 5.34 2.78
C ARG A 138 -1.66 6.53 1.89
N GLY A 139 -1.16 6.53 0.65
CA GLY A 139 -1.44 7.57 -0.35
C GLY A 139 -0.43 8.72 -0.34
N LEU A 140 0.14 9.06 0.81
CA LEU A 140 1.05 10.21 0.99
C LEU A 140 2.50 10.00 0.53
N HIS A 141 2.79 8.96 -0.23
CA HIS A 141 4.14 8.60 -0.73
C HIS A 141 4.86 9.68 -1.56
N SER A 142 4.15 10.71 -2.04
CA SER A 142 4.72 11.89 -2.72
C SER A 142 5.04 13.05 -1.77
N CYS A 143 4.64 12.97 -0.50
CA CYS A 143 4.65 14.06 0.48
C CYS A 143 5.39 13.60 1.75
N LEU A 144 6.72 13.42 1.63
CA LEU A 144 7.53 12.78 2.67
C LEU A 144 7.51 13.52 4.01
N ASP A 145 7.37 14.85 4.02
CA ASP A 145 7.28 15.64 5.25
C ASP A 145 6.02 15.30 6.07
N LEU A 146 4.89 15.03 5.40
CA LEU A 146 3.66 14.56 6.06
C LEU A 146 3.80 13.11 6.55
N VAL A 147 4.46 12.25 5.77
CA VAL A 147 4.74 10.87 6.20
C VAL A 147 5.63 10.87 7.44
N GLN A 148 6.69 11.69 7.47
CA GLN A 148 7.54 11.87 8.64
C GLN A 148 6.72 12.35 9.85
N LYS A 149 5.94 13.43 9.70
CA LYS A 149 5.09 13.97 10.77
C LYS A 149 4.17 12.90 11.37
N PHE A 150 3.47 12.12 10.55
CA PHE A 150 2.56 11.08 11.03
C PHE A 150 3.29 9.87 11.64
N CYS A 151 4.50 9.54 11.17
CA CYS A 151 5.37 8.56 11.84
C CYS A 151 5.85 9.06 13.22
N GLU A 152 6.25 10.32 13.35
CA GLU A 152 6.66 10.94 14.63
C GLU A 152 5.52 10.96 15.66
N MET A 153 4.27 11.15 15.20
CA MET A 153 3.08 11.06 16.04
C MET A 153 2.76 9.63 16.52
N GLY A 154 3.23 8.61 15.78
CA GLY A 154 3.15 7.20 16.15
C GLY A 154 2.45 6.28 15.16
N ALA A 155 2.50 6.57 13.85
CA ALA A 155 2.07 5.60 12.85
C ALA A 155 3.08 4.44 12.70
N ASP A 156 2.61 3.20 12.85
CA ASP A 156 3.45 1.99 12.88
C ASP A 156 3.96 1.56 11.49
N TRP A 157 3.22 1.87 10.43
CA TRP A 157 3.61 1.54 9.06
C TRP A 157 3.19 2.60 8.04
N MET A 158 3.88 2.65 6.90
CA MET A 158 3.55 3.54 5.80
C MET A 158 3.80 2.91 4.44
N MET A 159 3.02 3.32 3.43
CA MET A 159 3.23 2.93 2.04
C MET A 159 4.31 3.80 1.41
N ALA A 160 5.54 3.29 1.33
CA ALA A 160 6.69 4.04 0.85
C ALA A 160 6.61 4.46 -0.63
N ALA A 161 6.03 3.63 -1.50
CA ALA A 161 5.96 3.89 -2.93
C ALA A 161 4.90 3.03 -3.65
N THR A 162 4.71 3.27 -4.94
CA THR A 162 4.04 2.36 -5.88
C THR A 162 4.97 2.07 -7.07
N ASP A 163 4.85 0.88 -7.65
CA ASP A 163 5.74 0.33 -8.69
C ASP A 163 5.71 1.12 -10.01
N GLY A 164 4.53 1.58 -10.44
CA GLY A 164 4.35 2.41 -11.64
C GLY A 164 5.16 3.71 -11.60
N PRO A 165 4.94 4.61 -10.62
CA PRO A 165 5.74 5.83 -10.45
C PRO A 165 7.24 5.59 -10.29
N LEU A 166 7.67 4.56 -9.54
CA LEU A 166 9.08 4.20 -9.43
C LEU A 166 9.69 3.83 -10.79
N SER A 167 9.01 2.98 -11.55
CA SER A 167 9.45 2.53 -12.87
C SER A 167 9.50 3.69 -13.87
N LEU A 168 8.48 4.55 -13.86
CA LEU A 168 8.40 5.73 -14.71
C LEU A 168 9.49 6.76 -14.38
N ALA A 169 9.78 6.98 -13.09
CA ALA A 169 10.84 7.89 -12.66
C ALA A 169 12.22 7.39 -13.14
N GLY A 170 12.52 6.10 -12.95
CA GLY A 170 13.77 5.47 -13.41
C GLY A 170 13.92 5.51 -14.94
N ALA A 171 12.88 5.15 -15.68
CA ALA A 171 12.86 5.23 -17.14
C ALA A 171 13.05 6.67 -17.64
N THR A 172 12.37 7.64 -17.02
CA THR A 172 12.46 9.06 -17.36
C THR A 172 13.85 9.64 -17.09
N ALA A 173 14.48 9.25 -15.97
CA ALA A 173 15.86 9.65 -15.66
C ALA A 173 16.82 9.15 -16.74
N ARG A 174 16.76 7.86 -17.09
CA ARG A 174 17.62 7.30 -18.15
C ARG A 174 17.36 7.94 -19.52
N ALA A 175 16.11 8.24 -19.86
CA ALA A 175 15.76 8.92 -21.12
C ALA A 175 16.42 10.31 -21.23
N LYS A 176 16.51 11.07 -20.13
CA LYS A 176 17.22 12.36 -20.08
C LYS A 176 18.72 12.20 -20.36
N ASP A 177 19.37 11.21 -19.73
CA ASP A 177 20.80 10.93 -19.98
C ASP A 177 21.07 10.62 -21.46
N VAL A 178 20.23 9.76 -22.05
CA VAL A 178 20.34 9.33 -23.45
C VAL A 178 20.05 10.49 -24.41
N ALA A 179 19.12 11.39 -24.08
CA ALA A 179 18.88 12.60 -24.88
C ALA A 179 20.11 13.54 -24.88
N VAL A 180 20.76 13.73 -23.73
CA VAL A 180 22.00 14.52 -23.62
C VAL A 180 23.16 13.86 -24.38
N LEU A 181 23.29 12.53 -24.28
CA LEU A 181 24.27 11.76 -25.04
C LEU A 181 24.04 11.90 -26.55
N ASN A 182 22.79 11.73 -27.01
CA ASN A 182 22.41 11.86 -28.42
C ASN A 182 22.73 13.25 -28.95
N TYR A 183 22.42 14.32 -28.21
CA TYR A 183 22.79 15.69 -28.59
C TYR A 183 24.31 15.85 -28.78
N LYS A 184 25.12 15.31 -27.86
CA LYS A 184 26.59 15.35 -27.96
C LYS A 184 27.11 14.59 -29.19
N VAL A 185 26.57 13.40 -29.47
CA VAL A 185 26.96 12.56 -30.63
C VAL A 185 26.55 13.19 -31.97
N VAL A 186 25.34 13.77 -32.06
CA VAL A 186 24.90 14.50 -33.26
C VAL A 186 25.79 15.71 -33.49
N LYS A 187 26.06 16.51 -32.46
CA LYS A 187 26.92 17.69 -32.56
C LYS A 187 28.35 17.34 -32.98
N SER A 188 28.94 16.25 -32.47
CA SER A 188 30.31 15.86 -32.87
C SER A 188 30.39 15.48 -34.35
N ARG A 189 29.37 14.80 -34.89
CA ARG A 189 29.33 14.40 -36.31
C ARG A 189 29.13 15.57 -37.29
N GLN A 190 28.44 16.63 -36.87
CA GLN A 190 28.24 17.82 -37.70
C GLN A 190 29.50 18.71 -37.82
N ILE A 191 30.47 18.56 -36.92
CA ILE A 191 31.72 19.31 -36.96
C ILE A 191 32.65 18.73 -38.04
N ASP A 192 32.75 17.40 -38.15
CA ASP A 192 33.60 16.72 -39.16
C ASP A 192 33.25 17.12 -40.61
N GLU A 193 31.97 17.32 -40.94
CA GLU A 193 31.55 17.67 -42.31
C GLU A 193 31.92 19.09 -42.74
N THR A 194 32.30 19.97 -41.81
CA THR A 194 32.63 21.39 -42.12
C THR A 194 34.12 21.69 -42.19
N ASP A 195 35.00 20.80 -41.71
CA ASP A 195 36.47 21.01 -41.69
C ASP A 195 37.21 20.43 -42.92
N VAL A 196 36.52 19.69 -43.79
CA VAL A 196 37.11 19.14 -45.04
C VAL A 196 37.29 20.21 -46.14
N GLY A 197 36.76 21.43 -45.93
CA GLY A 197 36.73 22.48 -46.94
C GLY A 197 37.95 23.40 -47.04
N ASN A 198 38.98 23.26 -46.19
CA ASN A 198 40.06 24.25 -46.11
C ASN A 198 41.48 23.66 -46.00
N LYS A 199 41.82 22.73 -46.91
CA LYS A 199 43.22 22.42 -47.27
C LYS A 199 43.40 22.56 -48.78
N ALA A 200 43.99 23.69 -49.16
CA ALA A 200 44.58 23.95 -50.47
C ALA A 200 45.93 23.22 -50.63
#